data_AF-A0A7C7GZ70-F1
#
_entry.id   AF-A0A7C7GZ70-F1
#
_cell.length_a   1.000
_cell.length_b   1.000
_cell.length_c   1.000
_cell.angle_alpha   90.00
_cell.angle_beta   90.00
_cell.angle_gamma   90.00
#
_symmetry.space_group_name_H-M   'P 1'
#
loop_
_entity.id
_entity.type
_entity.pdbx_description
1 polymer ?
#
loop_
_entity_poly.entity_id
_entity_poly.type
_entity_poly.pdbx_seq_one_letter_code
_entity_poly.pdbx_strand_id
1 'polypeptide(L)'
;MSQRRFAFVLSAVVILAGLGSLIIQGGPKLSIDFIGGTMVAVSYQEEVNITKVRSSLATMTIEGQTFDLSKEEIKSFGDPSNISIRISHQEDEPDNFAQSVVKYLYNTFPENVPSEKNEFILTIEKVGPKIGSELRGKAL
;
A
#
# COMPACT_ATOMS: atom_id res chain seq x y z
N MET A 1 7.04 46.12 5.79
CA MET A 1 5.85 45.65 6.56
C MET A 1 4.68 45.18 5.70
N SER A 2 4.39 45.76 4.51
CA SER A 2 3.24 45.34 3.68
C SER A 2 3.38 43.93 3.08
N GLN A 3 4.58 43.57 2.61
CA GLN A 3 4.87 42.23 2.07
C GLN A 3 4.62 41.10 3.09
N ARG A 4 4.93 41.37 4.36
CA ARG A 4 4.67 40.42 5.45
C ARG A 4 3.17 40.19 5.63
N ARG A 5 2.34 41.24 5.61
CA ARG A 5 0.88 41.11 5.72
C ARG A 5 0.29 40.35 4.54
N PHE A 6 0.78 40.61 3.33
CA PHE A 6 0.37 39.86 2.14
C PHE A 6 0.74 38.37 2.24
N ALA A 7 1.97 38.05 2.66
CA ALA A 7 2.40 36.67 2.88
C ALA A 7 1.54 35.95 3.94
N PHE A 8 1.15 36.63 5.02
CA PHE A 8 0.24 36.07 6.03
C PHE A 8 -1.14 35.73 5.45
N VAL A 9 -1.72 36.61 4.63
CA VAL A 9 -3.02 36.35 3.98
C VAL A 9 -2.91 35.18 3.02
N LEU A 10 -1.85 35.14 2.21
CA LEU A 10 -1.61 34.03 1.28
C LEU A 10 -1.46 32.69 2.02
N SER A 11 -0.67 32.65 3.09
CA SER A 11 -0.52 31.46 3.93
C SER A 11 -1.85 31.01 4.54
N ALA A 12 -2.66 31.95 5.03
CA ALA A 12 -3.98 31.63 5.57
C ALA A 12 -4.90 31.01 4.51
N VAL A 13 -4.89 31.54 3.28
CA VAL A 13 -5.64 30.97 2.15
C VAL A 13 -5.18 29.55 1.83
N VAL A 14 -3.86 29.30 1.76
CA VAL A 14 -3.30 27.96 1.49
C VAL A 14 -3.66 26.97 2.59
N ILE A 15 -3.58 27.37 3.85
CA ILE A 15 -3.95 26.52 5.00
C ILE A 15 -5.45 26.20 4.95
N LEU A 16 -6.31 27.20 4.73
CA LEU A 16 -7.76 26.99 4.64
C LEU A 16 -8.12 26.09 3.45
N ALA A 17 -7.46 26.25 2.30
CA ALA A 17 -7.62 25.36 1.16
C ALA A 17 -7.20 23.92 1.49
N GLY A 18 -6.09 23.74 2.20
CA GLY A 18 -5.63 22.42 2.66
C GLY A 18 -6.61 21.76 3.64
N LEU A 19 -7.12 22.51 4.62
CA LEU A 19 -8.13 22.03 5.56
C LEU A 19 -9.44 21.69 4.84
N GLY A 20 -9.87 22.53 3.91
CA GLY A 20 -11.04 22.27 3.06
C GLY A 20 -10.88 20.98 2.25
N SER A 21 -9.70 20.75 1.66
CA SER A 21 -9.38 19.50 0.95
C SER A 21 -9.51 18.28 1.85
N LEU A 22 -8.99 18.33 3.07
CA LEU A 22 -9.08 17.22 4.01
C LEU A 22 -10.53 16.89 4.36
N ILE A 23 -11.38 17.90 4.60
CA ILE A 23 -12.80 17.67 4.90
C ILE A 23 -13.52 17.04 3.70
N ILE A 24 -13.31 17.58 2.49
CA ILE A 24 -13.95 17.08 1.26
C ILE A 24 -13.56 15.64 0.95
N GLN A 25 -12.31 15.24 1.24
CA GLN A 25 -11.78 13.90 0.98
C GLN A 25 -12.02 12.91 2.12
N GLY A 26 -12.71 13.31 3.20
CA GLY A 26 -12.98 12.43 4.34
C GLY A 26 -11.80 12.23 5.29
N GLY A 27 -10.79 13.09 5.22
CA GLY A 27 -9.60 13.07 6.06
C GLY A 27 -8.32 12.63 5.32
N PRO A 28 -7.20 12.48 6.05
CA PRO A 28 -5.97 11.96 5.48
C PRO A 28 -6.12 10.48 5.10
N LYS A 29 -5.44 10.06 4.03
CA LYS A 29 -5.31 8.64 3.68
C LYS A 29 -4.43 7.95 4.72
N LEU A 30 -5.01 7.06 5.52
CA LEU A 30 -4.30 6.36 6.59
C LEU A 30 -3.61 5.10 6.05
N SER A 31 -2.52 4.68 6.71
CA SER A 31 -1.83 3.43 6.42
C SER A 31 -2.55 2.21 6.99
N ILE A 32 -2.10 1.01 6.60
CA ILE A 32 -2.58 -0.28 7.13
C ILE A 32 -2.44 -0.40 8.66
N ASP A 33 -1.54 0.36 9.28
CA ASP A 33 -1.33 0.34 10.73
C ASP A 33 -2.54 0.93 11.48
N PHE A 34 -3.36 1.75 10.81
CA PHE A 34 -4.51 2.45 11.39
C PHE A 34 -5.86 1.96 10.87
N ILE A 35 -5.91 1.37 9.67
CA ILE A 35 -7.14 0.81 9.07
C ILE A 35 -7.20 -0.71 9.22
N GLY A 36 -6.04 -1.36 9.42
CA GLY A 36 -5.88 -2.79 9.19
C GLY A 36 -5.61 -3.10 7.72
N GLY A 37 -5.08 -4.29 7.48
CA GLY A 37 -4.70 -4.76 6.16
C GLY A 37 -3.58 -5.77 6.19
N THR A 38 -3.01 -6.02 5.03
CA THR A 38 -1.97 -7.02 4.81
C THR A 38 -0.78 -6.36 4.12
N MET A 39 0.42 -6.54 4.67
CA MET A 39 1.68 -6.20 4.01
C MET A 39 2.36 -7.48 3.52
N VAL A 40 2.75 -7.46 2.25
CA VAL A 40 3.51 -8.54 1.61
C VAL A 40 4.81 -7.95 1.09
N ALA A 41 5.94 -8.53 1.47
CA ALA A 41 7.26 -8.21 0.94
C ALA A 41 7.89 -9.45 0.29
N VAL A 42 8.38 -9.28 -0.93
CA VAL A 42 8.98 -10.33 -1.76
C VAL A 42 10.33 -9.90 -2.32
N SER A 43 11.19 -10.88 -2.62
CA SER A 43 12.54 -10.69 -3.17
C SER A 43 12.63 -11.29 -4.57
N TYR A 44 12.82 -10.45 -5.59
CA TYR A 44 13.19 -10.90 -6.94
C TYR A 44 14.72 -11.08 -7.05
N GLN A 45 15.19 -11.74 -8.10
CA GLN A 45 16.63 -11.95 -8.34
C GLN A 45 17.32 -10.70 -8.91
N GLU A 46 16.60 -9.94 -9.74
CA GLU A 46 17.03 -8.70 -10.37
C GLU A 46 16.04 -7.56 -10.06
N GLU A 47 16.47 -6.33 -10.29
CA GLU A 47 15.62 -5.15 -10.09
C GLU A 47 14.35 -5.21 -10.94
N VAL A 48 13.18 -5.10 -10.28
CA VAL A 48 11.89 -5.10 -10.94
C VAL A 48 11.32 -3.70 -11.02
N ASN A 49 10.86 -3.31 -12.20
CA ASN A 49 10.19 -2.04 -12.40
C ASN A 49 8.83 -2.03 -11.65
N ILE A 50 8.72 -1.17 -10.63
CA ILE A 50 7.50 -0.98 -9.82
C ILE A 50 6.27 -0.70 -10.68
N THR A 51 6.42 0.02 -11.80
CA THR A 51 5.31 0.32 -12.70
C THR A 51 4.78 -0.94 -13.37
N LYS A 52 5.66 -1.88 -13.75
CA LYS A 52 5.23 -3.18 -14.31
C LYS A 52 4.48 -4.02 -13.27
N VAL A 53 4.98 -4.05 -12.04
CA VAL A 53 4.32 -4.73 -10.91
C VAL A 53 2.96 -4.11 -10.62
N ARG A 54 2.87 -2.78 -10.59
CA ARG A 54 1.62 -2.06 -10.40
C ARG A 54 0.59 -2.40 -11.49
N SER A 55 1.02 -2.45 -12.74
CA SER A 55 0.15 -2.77 -13.86
C SER A 55 -0.34 -4.21 -13.85
N SER A 56 0.50 -5.18 -13.42
CA SER A 56 0.04 -6.58 -13.30
C SER A 56 -1.02 -6.73 -12.21
N LEU A 57 -0.86 -6.02 -11.10
CA LEU A 57 -1.78 -6.03 -9.96
C LEU A 57 -3.14 -5.36 -10.21
N ALA A 58 -3.35 -4.71 -11.36
CA ALA A 58 -4.62 -4.06 -11.68
C ALA A 58 -5.77 -5.05 -11.90
N THR A 59 -5.47 -6.29 -12.31
CA THR A 59 -6.48 -7.31 -12.63
C THR A 59 -6.11 -8.65 -12.03
N MET A 60 -5.96 -8.69 -10.70
CA MET A 60 -5.63 -9.91 -9.99
C MET A 60 -6.91 -10.68 -9.69
N THR A 61 -6.98 -11.97 -10.04
CA THR A 61 -8.14 -12.82 -9.72
C THR A 61 -7.78 -13.85 -8.67
N ILE A 62 -8.53 -13.90 -7.57
CA ILE A 62 -8.35 -14.83 -6.45
C ILE A 62 -9.72 -15.47 -6.19
N GLU A 63 -9.79 -16.80 -6.24
CA GLU A 63 -11.01 -17.56 -5.91
C GLU A 63 -12.28 -17.10 -6.67
N GLY A 64 -12.11 -16.62 -7.91
CA GLY A 64 -13.21 -16.14 -8.76
C GLY A 64 -13.60 -14.67 -8.57
N GLN A 65 -12.92 -13.96 -7.66
CA GLN A 65 -13.10 -12.52 -7.44
C GLN A 65 -11.93 -11.73 -8.04
N THR A 66 -12.23 -10.59 -8.66
CA THR A 66 -11.22 -9.71 -9.24
C THR A 66 -10.93 -8.55 -8.30
N PHE A 67 -9.65 -8.40 -7.94
CA PHE A 67 -9.11 -7.37 -7.09
C PHE A 67 -8.23 -6.42 -7.92
N ASP A 68 -8.51 -5.12 -7.83
CA ASP A 68 -7.64 -4.06 -8.36
C ASP A 68 -6.71 -3.58 -7.25
N LEU A 69 -5.50 -4.13 -7.21
CA LEU A 69 -4.47 -3.77 -6.24
C LEU A 69 -3.49 -2.71 -6.79
N SER A 70 -3.77 -2.14 -7.97
CA SER A 70 -2.88 -1.14 -8.59
C SER A 70 -2.84 0.20 -7.83
N LYS A 71 -3.88 0.45 -7.01
CA LYS A 71 -4.03 1.66 -6.19
C LYS A 71 -3.40 1.53 -4.81
N GLU A 72 -3.01 0.32 -4.42
CA GLU A 72 -2.34 0.05 -3.15
C GLU A 72 -0.91 0.60 -3.15
N GLU A 73 -0.33 0.70 -1.96
CA GLU A 73 1.02 1.23 -1.80
C GLU A 73 2.05 0.17 -2.21
N ILE A 74 2.71 0.40 -3.35
CA ILE A 74 3.77 -0.47 -3.89
C ILE A 74 5.11 0.29 -3.89
N LYS A 75 6.11 -0.26 -3.20
CA LYS A 75 7.43 0.37 -3.01
C LYS A 75 8.55 -0.66 -2.98
N SER A 76 9.79 -0.25 -3.26
CA SER A 76 10.98 -1.06 -2.97
C SER A 76 11.16 -1.27 -1.46
N PHE A 77 11.74 -2.40 -1.06
CA PHE A 77 11.87 -2.81 0.33
C PHE A 77 13.32 -3.16 0.69
N GLY A 78 14.06 -2.16 1.16
CA GLY A 78 15.50 -2.30 1.37
C GLY A 78 16.23 -2.24 0.03
N ASP A 79 16.39 -3.38 -0.64
CA ASP A 79 17.04 -3.48 -1.95
C ASP A 79 16.10 -3.18 -3.12
N PRO A 80 16.62 -2.71 -4.28
CA PRO A 80 15.80 -2.45 -5.48
C PRO A 80 15.10 -3.69 -6.06
N SER A 81 15.64 -4.89 -5.82
CA SER A 81 15.03 -6.18 -6.20
C SER A 81 13.89 -6.61 -5.28
N ASN A 82 13.78 -5.99 -4.10
CA ASN A 82 12.77 -6.34 -3.12
C ASN A 82 11.59 -5.40 -3.24
N ILE A 83 10.37 -5.94 -3.25
CA ILE A 83 9.15 -5.17 -3.40
C ILE A 83 8.24 -5.42 -2.21
N SER A 84 7.68 -4.35 -1.65
CA SER A 84 6.62 -4.38 -0.66
C SER A 84 5.33 -3.82 -1.21
N ILE A 85 4.23 -4.47 -0.83
CA ILE A 85 2.87 -4.06 -1.13
C ILE A 85 2.11 -4.00 0.18
N ARG A 86 1.55 -2.84 0.50
CA ARG A 86 0.62 -2.68 1.63
C ARG A 86 -0.78 -2.58 1.08
N ILE A 87 -1.59 -3.59 1.40
CA ILE A 87 -2.95 -3.76 0.93
C ILE A 87 -3.89 -3.44 2.08
N SER A 88 -4.75 -2.44 1.88
CA SER A 88 -5.80 -2.11 2.84
C SER A 88 -6.77 -3.28 3.00
N HIS A 89 -7.31 -3.46 4.20
CA HIS A 89 -8.27 -4.55 4.46
C HIS A 89 -9.46 -4.47 3.49
N GLN A 90 -9.79 -5.61 2.86
CA GLN A 90 -10.97 -5.75 2.02
C GLN A 90 -11.99 -6.68 2.68
N GLU A 91 -13.28 -6.35 2.61
CA GLU A 91 -14.33 -7.14 3.26
C GLU A 91 -14.43 -8.57 2.68
N ASP A 92 -14.19 -8.71 1.37
CA ASP A 92 -14.25 -9.98 0.65
C ASP A 92 -12.88 -10.69 0.54
N GLU A 93 -11.91 -10.30 1.37
CA GLU A 93 -10.56 -10.89 1.40
C GLU A 93 -10.62 -12.34 1.94
N PRO A 94 -10.23 -13.37 1.15
CA PRO A 94 -10.15 -14.74 1.66
C PRO A 94 -9.04 -14.89 2.72
N ASP A 95 -9.15 -15.90 3.59
CA ASP A 95 -8.18 -16.13 4.66
C ASP A 95 -6.73 -16.29 4.16
N ASN A 96 -6.57 -16.84 2.95
CA ASN A 96 -5.29 -17.08 2.30
C ASN A 96 -4.80 -15.92 1.41
N PHE A 97 -5.46 -14.77 1.43
CA PHE A 97 -5.24 -13.69 0.46
C PHE A 97 -3.78 -13.25 0.35
N ALA A 98 -3.08 -13.06 1.47
CA ALA A 98 -1.67 -12.72 1.48
C ALA A 98 -0.82 -13.72 0.67
N GLN A 99 -1.08 -15.01 0.84
CA GLN A 99 -0.38 -16.09 0.15
C GLN A 99 -0.77 -16.14 -1.34
N SER A 100 -2.02 -15.82 -1.65
CA SER A 100 -2.51 -15.69 -3.03
C SER A 100 -1.82 -14.54 -3.76
N VAL A 101 -1.61 -13.40 -3.09
CA VAL A 101 -0.83 -12.25 -3.61
C VAL A 101 0.61 -12.66 -3.89
N VAL A 102 1.29 -13.30 -2.94
CA VAL A 102 2.65 -13.83 -3.15
C VAL A 102 2.68 -14.78 -4.35
N LYS A 103 1.73 -15.73 -4.42
CA LYS A 103 1.66 -16.71 -5.52
C LYS A 103 1.47 -16.02 -6.87
N TYR A 104 0.63 -14.99 -6.93
CA TYR A 104 0.42 -14.22 -8.16
C TYR A 104 1.69 -13.49 -8.59
N LEU A 105 2.36 -12.80 -7.66
CA LEU A 105 3.62 -12.10 -7.94
C LEU A 105 4.72 -13.06 -8.41
N TYR A 106 4.79 -14.25 -7.81
CA TYR A 106 5.74 -15.30 -8.20
C TYR A 106 5.49 -15.77 -9.64
N ASN A 107 4.22 -15.97 -10.00
CA ASN A 107 3.84 -16.47 -11.32
C ASN A 107 3.82 -15.38 -12.42
N THR A 108 3.80 -14.10 -12.04
CA THR A 108 3.74 -12.99 -13.00
C THR A 108 5.10 -12.75 -13.68
N PHE A 109 6.19 -12.98 -12.95
CA PHE A 109 7.56 -12.76 -13.42
C PHE A 109 8.43 -14.01 -13.17
N PRO A 110 8.09 -15.16 -13.79
CA PRO A 110 8.74 -16.44 -13.49
C PRO A 110 10.25 -16.45 -13.82
N GLU A 111 10.70 -15.57 -14.71
CA GLU A 111 12.11 -15.41 -15.07
C GLU A 111 12.95 -14.70 -14.00
N ASN A 112 12.32 -14.02 -13.03
CA ASN A 112 13.02 -13.18 -12.07
C ASN A 112 12.80 -13.59 -10.61
N VAL A 113 12.33 -14.82 -10.38
CA VAL A 113 12.06 -15.37 -9.05
C VAL A 113 13.06 -16.47 -8.69
N PRO A 114 13.41 -16.62 -7.39
CA PRO A 114 14.22 -17.74 -6.93
C PRO A 114 13.58 -19.09 -7.24
N SER A 115 14.41 -20.13 -7.41
CA SER A 115 13.93 -21.51 -7.63
C SER A 115 13.08 -22.03 -6.48
N GLU A 116 13.40 -21.62 -5.26
CA GLU A 116 12.69 -21.98 -4.04
C GLU A 116 11.68 -20.89 -3.67
N LYS A 117 10.39 -21.26 -3.61
CA LYS A 117 9.31 -20.31 -3.28
C LYS A 117 9.47 -19.68 -1.89
N ASN A 118 10.12 -20.37 -0.96
CA ASN A 118 10.36 -19.84 0.39
C ASN A 118 11.38 -18.70 0.40
N GLU A 119 12.33 -18.67 -0.55
CA GLU A 119 13.31 -17.58 -0.68
C GLU A 119 12.68 -16.32 -1.31
N PHE A 120 11.59 -16.48 -2.04
CA PHE A 120 10.85 -15.36 -2.62
C PHE A 120 10.14 -14.51 -1.57
N ILE A 121 9.77 -15.08 -0.41
CA ILE A 121 8.99 -14.40 0.62
C ILE A 121 9.94 -13.78 1.64
N LEU A 122 9.94 -12.45 1.75
CA LEU A 122 10.69 -11.75 2.80
C LEU A 122 9.86 -11.67 4.08
N THR A 123 8.61 -11.20 3.97
CA THR A 123 7.73 -10.98 5.12
C THR A 123 6.28 -10.93 4.68
N ILE A 124 5.40 -11.47 5.53
CA ILE A 124 3.94 -11.30 5.44
C ILE A 124 3.47 -10.83 6.81
N GLU A 125 2.87 -9.65 6.86
CA GLU A 125 2.29 -9.07 8.07
C GLU A 125 0.81 -8.81 7.85
N LYS A 126 -0.03 -9.13 8.86
CA LYS A 126 -1.46 -8.85 8.83
C LYS A 126 -1.87 -8.10 10.09
N VAL A 127 -2.49 -6.94 9.91
CA VAL A 127 -3.03 -6.11 10.99
C VAL A 127 -4.54 -6.20 10.92
N GLY A 128 -5.16 -6.70 11.98
CA GLY A 128 -6.62 -6.77 12.06
C GLY A 128 -7.25 -5.38 12.15
N PRO A 129 -8.41 -5.12 11.51
CA PRO A 129 -9.04 -3.80 11.48
C PRO A 129 -9.38 -3.26 12.87
N LYS A 130 -9.73 -4.14 13.82
CA LYS A 130 -9.95 -3.77 15.21
C LYS A 130 -8.68 -3.23 15.87
N ILE A 131 -7.56 -3.93 15.73
CA ILE A 131 -6.27 -3.52 16.28
C ILE A 131 -5.80 -2.22 15.61
N GLY A 132 -5.94 -2.10 14.28
CA GLY A 132 -5.62 -0.87 13.57
C GLY A 132 -6.44 0.34 14.07
N SER A 133 -7.75 0.14 14.26
CA SER A 133 -8.63 1.20 14.79
C SER A 133 -8.27 1.62 16.22
N GLU A 134 -7.82 0.68 17.06
CA GLU A 134 -7.34 0.97 18.41
C GLU A 134 -6.01 1.75 18.38
N LEU A 135 -5.08 1.38 17.49
CA LEU A 135 -3.83 2.12 17.28
C LEU A 135 -4.09 3.56 16.82
N ARG A 136 -5.05 3.74 15.90
CA ARG A 136 -5.52 5.06 15.47
C ARG A 136 -6.07 5.88 16.63
N GLY A 137 -6.90 5.27 17.48
CA GLY A 137 -7.47 5.92 18.65
C GLY A 137 -6.43 6.37 19.68
N LYS A 138 -5.29 5.67 19.78
CA LYS A 138 -4.17 6.05 20.66
C LYS A 138 -3.24 7.11 20.07
N ALA A 139 -3.25 7.29 18.75
CA ALA A 139 -2.39 8.24 18.05
C ALA A 139 -3.01 9.65 17.92
N LEU A 140 -4.33 9.75 18.05
CA LEU A 140 -5.11 11.00 18.06
C LEU A 140 -5.25 11.54 19.48
#